data_AF-A0AA43L075-F1
#
_entry.id   AF-A0AA43L075-F1
#
_cell.length_a   1.000
_cell.length_b   1.000
_cell.length_c   1.000
_cell.angle_alpha   90.00
_cell.angle_beta   90.00
_cell.angle_gamma   90.00
#
_symmetry.space_group_name_H-M   'P 1'
#
loop_
_entity.id
_entity.type
_entity.pdbx_description
1 polymer ?
#
loop_
_entity_poly.entity_id
_entity_poly.type
_entity_poly.pdbx_seq_one_letter_code
_entity_poly.pdbx_strand_id
1 'polypeptide(L)'
;MKPILIEYKEDDKLRHYLFLVAKGKTIRATKDKVTGEMLFSTDDVFQLMGYKSTEDYFSSDAGLDGINHWKEANPGKELFGDGIKK
;
A
#
# COMPACT_ATOMS: atom_id res chain seq x y z
N MET A 1 7.53 15.64 6.17
CA MET A 1 6.35 15.64 7.07
C MET A 1 6.21 14.25 7.65
N LYS A 2 6.13 14.10 8.99
CA LYS A 2 5.98 12.78 9.62
C LYS A 2 4.49 12.41 9.67
N PRO A 3 4.11 11.14 9.41
CA PRO A 3 2.71 10.73 9.52
C PRO A 3 2.23 10.84 10.98
N ILE A 4 0.98 11.29 11.16
CA ILE A 4 0.35 11.42 12.48
C ILE A 4 -0.66 10.29 12.64
N LEU A 5 -0.57 9.51 13.72
CA LEU A 5 -1.57 8.51 14.09
C LEU A 5 -2.80 9.20 14.65
N ILE A 6 -3.96 8.96 14.04
CA ILE A 6 -5.24 9.58 14.41
C ILE A 6 -6.08 8.63 15.26
N GLU A 7 -6.14 7.37 14.84
CA GLU A 7 -7.04 6.39 15.43
C GLU A 7 -6.38 5.02 15.44
N TYR A 8 -6.50 4.36 16.59
CA TYR A 8 -6.10 3.00 16.84
C TYR A 8 -7.35 2.20 17.17
N LYS A 9 -7.67 1.21 16.35
CA LYS A 9 -8.71 0.22 16.64
C LYS A 9 -8.07 -1.14 16.81
N GLU A 10 -8.27 -1.70 17.99
CA GLU A 10 -7.90 -3.06 18.29
C GLU A 10 -9.08 -3.94 17.88
N ASP A 11 -8.96 -4.64 16.76
CA ASP A 11 -9.93 -5.66 16.40
C ASP A 11 -9.24 -6.86 15.79
N ASP A 12 -9.72 -8.03 16.18
CA ASP A 12 -9.11 -9.35 16.03
C ASP A 12 -7.73 -9.55 16.68
N LYS A 13 -7.52 -10.73 17.28
CA LYS A 13 -6.43 -11.05 18.22
C LYS A 13 -4.99 -10.79 17.70
N LEU A 14 -4.80 -10.57 16.39
CA LEU A 14 -3.50 -10.51 15.73
C LEU A 14 -3.21 -9.19 15.00
N ARG A 15 -4.13 -8.22 14.94
CA ARG A 15 -3.93 -7.01 14.12
C ARG A 15 -4.24 -5.70 14.87
N HIS A 16 -3.52 -4.64 14.52
CA HIS A 16 -3.86 -3.26 14.88
C HIS A 16 -4.30 -2.50 13.63
N TYR A 17 -5.48 -1.87 13.67
CA TYR A 17 -5.90 -0.95 12.62
C TYR A 17 -5.44 0.45 12.96
N LEU A 18 -4.76 1.09 12.01
CA LEU A 18 -4.11 2.38 12.15
C LEU A 18 -4.62 3.34 11.08
N PHE A 19 -4.95 4.55 11.48
CA PHE A 19 -5.27 5.65 10.57
C PHE A 19 -4.19 6.72 10.68
N LEU A 20 -3.46 6.98 9.59
CA LEU A 20 -2.35 7.93 9.53
C LEU A 20 -2.73 9.15 8.68
N VAL A 21 -2.34 10.37 9.04
CA VAL A 21 -2.41 11.51 8.10
C VAL A 21 -1.06 11.72 7.43
N ALA A 22 -1.03 11.80 6.11
CA ALA A 22 0.09 12.38 5.37
C ALA A 22 -0.43 13.28 4.23
N LYS A 23 0.23 14.42 4.01
CA LYS A 23 -0.16 15.40 2.98
C LYS A 23 -1.67 15.77 2.99
N GLY A 24 -2.27 15.81 4.18
CA GLY A 24 -3.71 16.11 4.33
C GLY A 24 -4.66 14.97 3.94
N LYS A 25 -4.16 13.77 3.64
CA LYS A 25 -4.98 12.58 3.35
C LYS A 25 -4.83 11.54 4.45
N THR A 26 -5.91 10.83 4.74
CA THR A 26 -5.90 9.69 5.66
C THR A 26 -5.44 8.44 4.93
N ILE A 27 -4.57 7.68 5.58
CA ILE A 27 -4.01 6.42 5.11
C ILE A 27 -4.41 5.34 6.09
N ARG A 28 -5.10 4.33 5.58
CA ARG A 28 -5.43 3.12 6.32
C ARG A 28 -4.25 2.18 6.29
N ALA A 29 -3.85 1.73 7.46
CA ALA A 29 -2.82 0.74 7.62
C ALA A 29 -3.24 -0.30 8.65
N THR A 30 -2.66 -1.49 8.53
CA THR A 30 -2.85 -2.58 9.47
C THR A 30 -1.48 -3.07 9.90
N LYS A 31 -1.28 -3.27 11.20
CA LYS A 31 -0.05 -3.83 11.75
C LYS A 31 -0.31 -5.24 12.27
N ASP A 32 0.49 -6.21 11.85
CA ASP A 32 0.52 -7.51 12.48
C ASP A 32 1.17 -7.42 13.87
N LYS A 33 0.50 -7.96 14.89
CA LYS A 33 0.98 -7.89 16.29
C LYS A 33 2.18 -8.81 16.56
N VAL A 34 2.36 -9.87 15.76
CA VAL A 34 3.39 -10.90 15.96
C VAL A 34 4.65 -10.56 15.17
N THR A 35 4.51 -10.30 13.87
CA THR A 35 5.64 -10.01 12.98
C THR A 35 6.03 -8.55 12.98
N GLY A 36 5.11 -7.65 13.38
CA GLY A 36 5.28 -6.20 13.27
C GLY A 36 5.12 -5.67 11.85
N GLU A 37 4.77 -6.51 10.88
CA GLU A 37 4.56 -6.14 9.48
C GLU A 37 3.43 -5.12 9.34
N MET A 38 3.64 -4.13 8.46
CA MET A 38 2.68 -3.06 8.18
C MET A 38 2.14 -3.22 6.77
N LEU A 39 0.83 -3.39 6.66
CA LEU A 39 0.11 -3.38 5.40
C LEU A 39 -0.58 -2.03 5.24
N PHE A 40 -0.50 -1.44 4.05
CA PHE A 40 -1.14 -0.16 3.75
C PHE A 40 -2.22 -0.37 2.69
N SER A 41 -3.31 0.40 2.78
CA SER A 41 -4.26 0.48 1.68
C SER A 41 -3.56 1.03 0.44
N THR A 42 -3.53 0.23 -0.62
CA THR A 42 -2.90 0.58 -1.89
C THR A 42 -3.53 1.84 -2.50
N ASP A 43 -4.86 1.97 -2.44
CA ASP A 43 -5.57 3.16 -2.92
C ASP A 43 -5.16 4.42 -2.16
N ASP A 44 -5.07 4.35 -0.83
CA ASP A 44 -4.68 5.52 -0.03
C ASP A 44 -3.26 5.97 -0.38
N VAL A 45 -2.35 5.01 -0.63
CA VAL A 45 -0.98 5.30 -1.06
C VAL A 45 -0.95 5.97 -2.44
N PHE A 46 -1.66 5.44 -3.43
CA PHE A 46 -1.70 6.05 -4.76
C PHE A 46 -2.39 7.42 -4.75
N GLN A 47 -3.39 7.60 -3.89
CA GLN A 47 -4.02 8.90 -3.68
C GLN A 47 -3.07 9.95 -3.10
N LEU A 48 -2.11 9.57 -2.25
CA LEU A 48 -1.05 10.48 -1.78
C LEU A 48 -0.08 10.90 -2.88
N MET A 49 0.04 10.08 -3.91
CA MET A 49 0.89 10.33 -5.07
C MET A 49 0.17 11.14 -6.16
N GLY A 50 -1.12 11.47 -5.95
CA GLY A 50 -1.91 12.32 -6.84
C GLY A 50 -2.84 11.57 -7.78
N TYR A 51 -2.87 10.24 -7.70
CA TYR A 51 -3.77 9.40 -8.50
C TYR A 51 -5.15 9.30 -7.85
N LYS A 52 -6.17 8.95 -8.63
CA LYS A 52 -7.54 8.79 -8.11
C LYS A 52 -7.72 7.45 -7.39
N SER A 53 -7.03 6.42 -7.87
CA SER A 53 -7.08 5.06 -7.33
C SER A 53 -5.80 4.29 -7.72
N THR A 54 -5.67 3.08 -7.21
CA THR A 54 -4.67 2.11 -7.65
C THR A 54 -4.80 1.80 -9.14
N GLU A 55 -6.02 1.64 -9.65
CA GLU A 55 -6.29 1.38 -11.07
C GLU A 55 -5.90 2.56 -11.96
N ASP A 56 -6.14 3.79 -11.50
CA ASP A 56 -5.75 5.03 -12.20
C ASP A 56 -4.22 5.11 -12.37
N TYR A 57 -3.47 4.73 -11.32
CA TYR A 57 -2.01 4.63 -11.42
C TYR A 57 -1.60 3.56 -12.44
N PHE A 58 -2.11 2.33 -12.33
CA PHE A 58 -1.70 1.24 -13.22
C PHE A 58 -2.14 1.43 -14.69
N SER A 59 -3.10 2.32 -14.93
CA SER A 59 -3.53 2.73 -16.27
C SER A 59 -2.78 3.96 -16.81
N SER A 60 -1.92 4.59 -16.00
CA SER A 60 -1.15 5.78 -16.39
C SER A 60 0.21 5.40 -16.98
N ASP A 61 0.77 6.28 -17.83
CA ASP A 61 2.12 6.11 -18.38
C ASP A 61 3.16 5.91 -17.28
N ALA A 62 3.08 6.70 -16.20
CA ALA A 62 3.97 6.58 -15.05
C ALA A 62 3.86 5.21 -14.35
N GLY A 63 2.66 4.65 -14.28
CA GLY A 63 2.45 3.31 -13.74
C GLY A 63 3.01 2.22 -14.63
N LEU A 64 2.82 2.32 -15.93
CA LEU A 64 3.38 1.39 -16.92
C LEU A 64 4.92 1.45 -16.94
N ASP A 65 5.49 2.65 -16.89
CA ASP A 65 6.94 2.85 -16.77
C ASP A 65 7.48 2.24 -15.48
N GLY A 66 6.80 2.46 -14.35
CA GLY A 66 7.15 1.86 -13.07
C GLY A 66 7.11 0.33 -13.10
N ILE A 67 6.09 -0.26 -13.73
CA ILE A 67 6.00 -1.71 -13.93
C ILE A 67 7.16 -2.22 -14.78
N ASN A 68 7.48 -1.55 -15.89
CA ASN A 68 8.57 -1.95 -16.78
C ASN A 68 9.92 -1.88 -16.07
N HIS A 69 10.18 -0.78 -15.36
CA HIS A 69 11.41 -0.63 -14.58
C HIS A 69 11.54 -1.72 -13.50
N TRP A 70 10.43 -2.04 -12.81
CA TRP A 70 10.43 -3.13 -11.83
C TRP A 70 10.76 -4.48 -12.48
N LYS A 71 10.20 -4.79 -13.65
CA LYS A 71 10.46 -6.04 -14.39
C LYS A 71 11.90 -6.14 -14.86
N GLU A 72 12.48 -5.04 -15.34
CA GLU A 72 13.90 -4.98 -15.71
C GLU A 72 14.80 -5.28 -14.51
N ALA A 73 14.46 -4.73 -13.34
CA ALA A 73 15.19 -4.97 -12.09
C ALA A 73 14.93 -6.37 -11.49
N ASN A 74 13.83 -7.03 -11.87
CA ASN A 74 13.39 -8.31 -11.30
C ASN A 74 13.02 -9.32 -12.41
N PRO A 75 13.98 -9.70 -13.28
CA PRO A 75 13.70 -10.64 -14.36
C PRO A 75 13.22 -11.99 -13.81
N GLY A 76 12.12 -12.50 -14.37
CA GLY A 76 11.54 -13.79 -13.99
C GLY A 76 10.74 -13.79 -12.69
N LYS A 77 10.56 -12.65 -12.01
CA LYS A 77 9.65 -12.53 -10.87
C LYS A 77 8.29 -11.98 -11.30
N GLU A 78 7.23 -12.47 -10.68
CA GLU A 78 5.88 -11.94 -10.89
C GLU A 78 5.69 -10.68 -10.05
N LEU A 79 5.21 -9.60 -10.69
CA LEU A 79 4.94 -8.33 -10.02
C LEU A 79 3.78 -8.45 -9.02
N PHE A 80 2.78 -9.27 -9.35
CA PHE A 80 1.59 -9.49 -8.55
C PHE A 80 1.51 -10.95 -8.12
N GLY A 81 2.02 -11.20 -6.91
CA GLY A 81 1.71 -12.38 -6.10
C GLY A 81 2.55 -13.63 -6.34
N ASP A 82 2.92 -14.29 -5.23
CA ASP A 82 2.80 -15.75 -5.03
C ASP A 82 1.47 -16.09 -4.28
N GLY A 83 0.57 -15.10 -4.16
CA GLY A 83 -0.54 -15.06 -3.19
C GLY A 83 -1.89 -15.61 -3.66
N ILE A 84 -2.01 -16.09 -4.89
CA ILE A 84 -3.17 -16.88 -5.34
C ILE A 84 -2.68 -18.30 -5.60
N LYS A 85 -2.44 -19.05 -4.52
CA LYS A 85 -2.52 -20.51 -4.63
C LYS A 85 -3.98 -20.85 -4.90
N LYS A 86 -4.26 -21.33 -6.12
CA LYS A 86 -5.51 -22.01 -6.46
C LYS A 86 -5.78 -23.16 -5.50
#